data_AF-K1UB56-F1
#
_entry.id   AF-K1UB56-F1
#
_cell.length_a   1.000
_cell.length_b   1.000
_cell.length_c   1.000
_cell.angle_alpha   90.00
_cell.angle_beta   90.00
_cell.angle_gamma   90.00
#
_symmetry.space_group_name_H-M   'P 1'
#
loop_
_entity.id
_entity.type
_entity.pdbx_description
1 polymer ?
#
loop_
_entity_poly.entity_id
_entity_poly.type
_entity_poly.pdbx_seq_one_letter_code
_entity_poly.pdbx_strand_id
1 'polypeptide(L)' 'MEKVKKAVILAAGFGTRVLPASKAIPKEMLNIVDKPAIQYIVEEVINSGITEIL' A
#
# COMPACT_ATOMS: atom_id res chain seq x y z
N MET A 1 9.84 -0.39 -25.93
CA MET A 1 8.66 -0.20 -25.05
C MET A 1 8.86 1.09 -24.28
N GLU A 2 7.82 1.90 -24.12
CA GLU A 2 7.88 3.02 -23.18
C GLU A 2 8.06 2.48 -21.75
N LYS A 3 8.90 3.14 -20.94
CA LYS A 3 9.02 2.81 -19.52
C LYS A 3 7.74 3.19 -18.80
N VAL A 4 7.21 2.27 -17.98
CA VAL A 4 6.14 2.58 -17.01
C VAL A 4 6.70 3.57 -15.99
N LYS A 5 6.00 4.70 -15.80
CA LYS A 5 6.46 5.80 -14.93
C LYS A 5 5.64 5.96 -13.65
N LYS A 6 4.39 5.45 -13.66
CA LYS A 6 3.40 5.67 -12.62
C LYS A 6 2.77 4.37 -12.16
N ALA A 7 2.61 4.21 -10.85
CA ALA A 7 1.80 3.19 -10.22
C ALA A 7 0.60 3.83 -9.49
N VAL A 8 -0.51 3.11 -9.43
CA VAL A 8 -1.70 3.50 -8.66
C VAL A 8 -1.98 2.42 -7.62
N ILE A 9 -2.04 2.80 -6.34
CA ILE A 9 -2.29 1.89 -5.23
C ILE A 9 -3.72 2.13 -4.71
N LEU A 10 -4.57 1.12 -4.88
CA LEU A 10 -5.96 1.19 -4.41
C LEU A 10 -6.04 0.93 -2.90
N ALA A 11 -6.13 2.00 -2.11
CA ALA A 11 -6.16 1.95 -0.64
C ALA A 11 -7.50 2.41 -0.02
N ALA A 12 -8.60 2.35 -0.78
CA ALA A 12 -9.93 2.82 -0.33
C ALA A 12 -10.80 1.73 0.34
N GLY A 13 -10.30 0.49 0.47
CA GLY A 13 -11.11 -0.64 0.87
C GLY A 13 -11.33 -0.74 2.39
N PHE A 14 -12.60 -0.86 2.82
CA PHE A 14 -12.91 -1.01 4.25
C PHE A 14 -12.62 -2.44 4.75
N GLY A 15 -11.73 -2.57 5.73
CA GLY A 15 -11.19 -3.85 6.22
C GLY A 15 -12.11 -4.66 7.13
N THR A 16 -13.35 -4.97 6.74
CA THR A 16 -14.37 -5.59 7.62
C THR A 16 -13.93 -6.88 8.34
N ARG A 17 -13.03 -7.67 7.75
CA ARG A 17 -12.47 -8.90 8.37
C ARG A 17 -11.37 -8.64 9.41
N VAL A 18 -10.91 -7.40 9.53
CA VAL A 18 -9.81 -6.97 10.41
C VAL A 18 -10.32 -5.99 11.48
N LEU A 19 -11.62 -6.03 11.75
CA LEU A 19 -12.22 -5.35 12.88
C LEU A 19 -11.79 -6.03 14.20
N PRO A 20 -11.62 -5.27 15.29
CA PRO A 20 -11.88 -3.83 15.42
C PRO A 20 -10.74 -2.93 14.92
N ALA A 21 -9.56 -3.47 14.62
CA ALA A 21 -8.37 -2.69 14.29
C ALA A 21 -8.59 -1.76 13.09
N SER A 22 -9.23 -2.24 12.02
CA SER A 22 -9.48 -1.45 10.81
C SER A 22 -10.61 -0.42 10.95
N LYS A 23 -11.21 -0.27 12.14
CA LYS A 23 -12.30 0.69 12.37
C LYS A 23 -11.76 2.12 12.46
N ALA A 24 -10.59 2.29 13.07
CA ALA A 24 -9.98 3.59 13.33
C ALA A 24 -8.79 3.88 12.40
N ILE A 25 -8.17 2.84 11.86
CA ILE A 25 -6.98 2.94 11.01
C ILE A 25 -7.28 2.18 9.70
N PRO A 26 -6.91 2.70 8.51
CA PRO A 26 -7.02 1.95 7.26
C PRO A 26 -6.30 0.61 7.34
N LYS A 27 -6.81 -0.43 6.68
CA LYS A 27 -6.21 -1.77 6.75
C LYS A 27 -4.80 -1.80 6.17
N GLU A 28 -4.51 -0.94 5.19
CA GLU A 28 -3.22 -0.77 4.52
C GLU A 28 -2.16 -0.17 5.45
N MET A 29 -2.58 0.54 6.50
CA MET A 29 -1.72 1.16 7.51
C MET A 29 -1.45 0.24 8.71
N LEU A 30 -2.03 -0.97 8.75
CA LEU A 30 -1.73 -1.95 9.78
C LEU A 30 -0.31 -2.46 9.61
N ASN A 31 0.42 -2.55 10.73
CA ASN A 31 1.82 -2.98 10.70
C ASN A 31 1.94 -4.50 10.50
N ILE A 32 2.81 -4.89 9.57
CA ILE A 32 3.39 -6.23 9.51
C ILE A 32 4.72 -6.10 10.26
N VAL A 33 4.79 -6.69 11.45
CA VAL A 33 5.91 -6.54 12.40
C VAL A 33 6.12 -5.07 12.81
N ASP A 34 6.94 -4.32 12.08
CA ASP A 34 7.38 -2.96 12.40
C ASP A 34 7.07 -1.94 11.30
N LYS A 35 6.55 -2.37 10.14
CA LYS A 35 6.24 -1.49 9.01
C LYS A 35 4.77 -1.59 8.59
N PRO A 36 4.13 -0.48 8.19
CA PRO A 36 2.80 -0.51 7.59
C PRO A 36 2.75 -1.40 6.34
N ALA A 37 1.68 -2.17 6.15
CA ALA A 37 1.52 -3.06 4.99
C ALA A 37 1.71 -2.34 3.65
N ILE A 38 1.23 -1.10 3.52
CA ILE A 38 1.38 -0.28 2.30
C ILE A 38 2.83 0.04 1.96
N GLN A 39 3.72 0.09 2.95
CA GLN A 39 5.14 0.39 2.73
C GLN A 39 5.81 -0.70 1.89
N TYR A 40 5.47 -1.98 2.11
CA TYR A 40 6.00 -3.08 1.31
C TYR A 40 5.62 -2.93 -0.18
N ILE A 41 4.38 -2.50 -0.45
CA ILE A 41 3.90 -2.28 -1.82
C ILE A 41 4.66 -1.11 -2.47
N VAL A 42 4.85 -0.01 -1.73
CA VAL A 42 5.62 1.14 -2.21
C VAL A 42 7.08 0.77 -2.48
N GLU A 43 7.72 0.02 -1.58
CA GLU A 43 9.10 -0.47 -1.74
C GLU A 43 9.22 -1.37 -2.98
N GLU A 44 8.24 -2.25 -3.24
CA GLU A 44 8.20 -3.09 -4.45
C GLU A 44 8.08 -2.27 -5.73
N VAL A 45 7.19 -1.28 -5.76
CA VAL A 45 7.00 -0.37 -6.90
C VAL A 45 8.28 0.41 -7.19
N ILE A 46 8.94 0.95 -6.16
CA ILE A 46 10.22 1.68 -6.32
C ILE A 46 11.30 0.73 -6.86
N ASN A 47 11.40 -0.49 -6.34
CA ASN A 47 12.35 -1.50 -6.80
C ASN A 47 12.11 -1.92 -8.26
N SER A 48 10.89 -1.81 -8.77
CA SER A 48 10.55 -2.02 -10.19
C SER A 48 10.97 -0.86 -11.10
N GLY A 49 11.50 0.24 -10.54
CA GLY A 49 11.93 1.42 -11.27
C GLY A 49 10.83 2.45 -11.52
N ILE A 50 9.69 2.35 -10.84
CA ILE A 50 8.58 3.30 -10.92
C ILE A 50 8.69 4.29 -9.77
N THR A 51 8.77 5.59 -10.09
CA THR A 51 9.01 6.65 -9.09
C THR A 51 7.79 7.51 -8.79
N GLU A 52 6.75 7.47 -9.62
CA GLU A 52 5.51 8.20 -9.39
C GLU A 52 4.44 7.24 -8.86
N ILE A 53 3.89 7.53 -7.68
CA ILE A 53 2.90 6.67 -7.01
C ILE A 53 1.69 7.53 -6.66
N LEU A 54 0.50 7.05 -7.03
CA LEU A 54 -0.81 7.64 -6.71
C LEU A 54 -1.60 6.76 -5.75
#